data_AF-A0A9E1XDQ7-F1
#
_entry.id   AF-A0A9E1XDQ7-F1
#
_cell.length_a   1.000
_cell.length_b   1.000
_cell.length_c   1.000
_cell.angle_alpha   90.00
_cell.angle_beta   90.00
_cell.angle_gamma   90.00
#
_symmetry.space_group_name_H-M   'P 1'
#
loop_
_entity.id
_entity.type
_entity.pdbx_description
1 polymer ?
#
loop_
_entity_poly.entity_id
_entity_poly.type
_entity_poly.pdbx_seq_one_letter_code
_entity_poly.pdbx_strand_id
1 'polypeptide(L)'
;MAIAVRHIFEPTDQVGFDPDEHRRLANDFPAGKLPGVRSVIVYRGIDKKIKVGEAILENKAVLETWKDWNNSPEGEEWGPKIHDNW
;
A
#
# COMPACT_ATOMS: atom_id res chain seq x y z
N MET A 1 -9.86 16.45 -8.65
CA MET A 1 -10.54 15.56 -7.70
C MET A 1 -9.60 14.39 -7.43
N ALA A 2 -9.11 14.20 -6.21
CA ALA A 2 -8.24 13.08 -5.88
C ALA A 2 -9.07 11.88 -5.39
N ILE A 3 -8.59 10.66 -5.64
CA ILE A 3 -9.20 9.40 -5.19
C ILE A 3 -8.26 8.77 -4.16
N ALA A 4 -8.78 8.40 -3.00
CA ALA A 4 -8.03 7.62 -2.02
C ALA A 4 -8.36 6.14 -2.18
N VAL A 5 -7.35 5.31 -2.40
CA VAL A 5 -7.46 3.84 -2.38
C VAL A 5 -6.87 3.36 -1.08
N ARG A 6 -7.67 2.66 -0.27
CA ARG A 6 -7.24 2.08 1.00
C ARG A 6 -7.22 0.56 0.92
N HIS A 7 -6.08 -0.02 1.28
CA HIS A 7 -5.96 -1.44 1.59
C HIS A 7 -5.87 -1.58 3.11
N ILE A 8 -6.81 -2.32 3.68
CA ILE A 8 -6.86 -2.61 5.11
C ILE A 8 -6.40 -4.05 5.27
N PHE A 9 -5.35 -4.25 6.05
CA PHE A 9 -4.77 -5.53 6.37
C PHE A 9 -5.18 -5.88 7.81
N GLU A 10 -6.12 -6.81 7.97
CA GLU A 10 -6.63 -7.31 9.25
C GLU A 10 -6.71 -8.85 9.23
N PRO A 11 -6.51 -9.53 10.37
CA PRO A 11 -5.95 -9.07 11.64
C PRO A 11 -4.43 -9.18 11.66
N THR A 12 -3.73 -8.21 12.26
CA THR A 12 -2.29 -8.32 12.48
C THR A 12 -2.03 -8.81 13.90
N ASP A 13 -1.85 -10.12 14.04
CA ASP A 13 -1.59 -10.77 15.34
C ASP A 13 -0.18 -10.48 15.87
N GLN A 14 0.67 -9.86 15.04
CA GLN A 14 2.10 -9.82 15.27
C GLN A 14 2.63 -8.49 15.82
N VAL A 15 3.57 -8.68 16.75
CA VAL A 15 4.35 -7.70 17.50
C VAL A 15 5.45 -7.03 16.62
N GLY A 16 5.59 -7.40 15.35
CA GLY A 16 6.69 -7.01 14.46
C GLY A 16 6.43 -5.82 13.54
N PHE A 17 5.93 -4.69 14.04
CA PHE A 17 5.98 -3.45 13.24
C PHE A 17 7.38 -2.86 13.32
N ASP A 18 8.20 -3.09 12.29
CA ASP A 18 9.49 -2.42 12.11
C ASP A 18 9.30 -1.16 11.24
N PRO A 19 9.34 0.06 11.83
CA PRO A 19 9.10 1.30 11.09
C PRO A 19 10.09 1.54 9.95
N ASP A 20 11.33 1.06 10.08
CA ASP A 20 12.39 1.29 9.09
C ASP A 20 12.24 0.33 7.91
N GLU A 21 11.90 -0.93 8.16
CA GLU A 21 11.54 -1.88 7.09
C GLU A 21 10.31 -1.42 6.32
N HIS A 22 9.29 -0.89 7.01
CA HIS A 22 8.10 -0.35 6.37
C HIS A 22 8.40 0.87 5.52
N ARG A 23 9.22 1.79 6.02
CA ARG A 23 9.66 2.96 5.25
C ARG A 23 10.43 2.53 4.00
N ARG A 24 11.30 1.52 4.11
CA ARG A 24 12.04 0.95 2.97
C ARG A 24 11.06 0.37 1.96
N LEU A 25 10.15 -0.51 2.38
CA LEU A 25 9.17 -1.14 1.50
C LEU A 25 8.25 -0.12 0.82
N ALA A 26 7.82 0.94 1.52
CA ALA A 26 7.03 2.01 0.93
C ALA A 26 7.81 2.81 -0.14
N ASN A 27 9.12 3.03 0.07
CA ASN A 27 9.99 3.69 -0.92
C ASN A 27 10.30 2.79 -2.12
N ASP A 28 10.40 1.48 -1.89
CA ASP A 28 10.66 0.49 -2.93
C ASP A 28 9.39 0.15 -3.72
N PHE A 29 8.21 0.40 -3.16
CA PHE A 29 6.91 0.04 -3.73
C PHE A 29 6.70 0.63 -5.14
N PRO A 30 6.65 -0.21 -6.20
CA PRO A 30 6.60 0.28 -7.58
C PRO A 30 5.32 1.05 -7.90
N ALA A 31 4.17 0.63 -7.35
CA ALA A 31 2.90 1.31 -7.60
C ALA A 31 2.90 2.77 -7.09
N GLY A 32 3.69 3.07 -6.04
CA GLY A 32 3.86 4.42 -5.53
C GLY A 32 4.51 5.39 -6.53
N LYS A 33 5.14 4.87 -7.58
CA LYS A 33 5.85 5.62 -8.63
C LYS A 33 5.06 5.71 -9.93
N LEU A 34 3.85 5.15 -10.00
CA LEU A 34 3.01 5.22 -11.19
C LEU A 34 2.59 6.68 -11.48
N PRO A 35 2.50 7.09 -12.76
CA PRO A 35 2.05 8.43 -13.12
C PRO A 35 0.68 8.77 -12.51
N GLY A 36 0.59 9.93 -11.86
CA GLY A 36 -0.63 10.40 -11.21
C GLY A 36 -0.90 9.83 -9.82
N VAL A 37 -0.02 8.96 -9.30
CA VAL A 37 0.03 8.65 -7.86
C VAL A 37 0.72 9.81 -7.14
N ARG A 38 0.03 10.37 -6.15
CA ARG A 38 0.48 11.57 -5.43
C ARG A 38 1.20 11.22 -4.13
N SER A 39 0.77 10.16 -3.46
CA SER A 39 1.41 9.66 -2.25
C SER A 39 0.96 8.25 -1.94
N VAL A 40 1.82 7.49 -1.26
CA VAL A 40 1.47 6.25 -0.57
C VAL A 40 1.85 6.42 0.90
N ILE A 41 0.90 6.16 1.80
CA ILE A 41 1.07 6.31 3.25
C ILE A 41 0.73 4.98 3.89
N VAL A 42 1.55 4.60 4.87
CA VAL A 42 1.34 3.41 5.69
C VAL A 42 1.19 3.84 7.12
N TYR A 43 0.15 3.34 7.79
CA TYR A 43 -0.01 3.57 9.21
C TYR A 43 -0.58 2.35 9.92
N ARG A 44 -0.16 2.16 11.18
CA ARG A 44 -0.63 1.12 12.07
C ARG A 44 -1.66 1.70 13.05
N GLY A 45 -2.86 1.13 13.06
CA GLY A 45 -3.85 1.37 14.11
C GLY A 45 -3.55 0.50 15.33
N ILE A 46 -2.89 1.06 16.34
CA ILE A 46 -2.47 0.33 17.55
C ILE A 46 -3.68 -0.30 18.27
N ASP A 47 -4.79 0.45 18.36
CA ASP A 47 -5.99 0.02 19.10
C ASP A 47 -6.75 -1.12 18.42
N LYS A 48 -6.72 -1.15 17.08
CA LYS A 48 -7.50 -2.12 16.29
C LYS A 48 -6.67 -3.30 15.78
N LYS A 49 -5.34 -3.27 15.97
CA LYS A 49 -4.40 -4.24 15.38
C LYS A 49 -4.51 -4.34 13.85
N ILE A 50 -4.78 -3.20 13.21
CA ILE A 50 -4.92 -3.09 11.76
C ILE A 50 -3.72 -2.36 11.18
N LYS A 51 -3.32 -2.75 9.98
CA LYS A 51 -2.37 -1.98 9.17
C LYS A 51 -3.12 -1.47 7.94
N VAL A 52 -2.86 -0.22 7.56
CA VAL A 52 -3.52 0.40 6.42
C VAL A 52 -2.47 0.98 5.48
N GLY A 53 -2.54 0.58 4.22
CA GLY A 53 -1.85 1.25 3.11
C GLY A 53 -2.85 2.13 2.36
N GLU A 54 -2.59 3.42 2.28
CA GLU A 54 -3.41 4.38 1.54
C GLU A 54 -2.62 4.98 0.38
N ALA A 55 -3.18 4.94 -0.82
CA ALA A 55 -2.66 5.61 -2.00
C ALA A 55 -3.59 6.75 -2.43
N ILE A 56 -3.01 7.93 -2.66
CA ILE A 56 -3.73 9.10 -3.14
C ILE A 56 -3.48 9.22 -4.65
N LEU A 57 -4.54 9.10 -5.44
CA LEU A 57 -4.51 9.09 -6.89
C LEU A 57 -5.10 10.39 -7.44
N GLU A 58 -4.55 10.86 -8.56
CA GLU A 58 -4.94 12.14 -9.14
C GLU A 58 -6.34 12.14 -9.77
N ASN A 59 -6.79 11.01 -10.35
CA ASN A 59 -8.06 10.92 -11.04
C ASN A 59 -8.46 9.45 -11.26
N LYS A 60 -9.62 9.23 -11.91
CA LYS A 60 -10.17 7.89 -12.19
C LYS A 60 -9.34 7.08 -13.19
N ALA A 61 -8.64 7.71 -14.13
CA ALA A 61 -7.78 6.98 -15.06
C ALA A 61 -6.59 6.33 -14.32
N VAL A 62 -6.00 7.05 -13.36
CA VAL A 62 -4.95 6.52 -12.47
C VAL A 62 -5.46 5.35 -11.62
N LEU A 63 -6.73 5.38 -11.19
CA LEU A 63 -7.33 4.24 -10.48
C LEU A 63 -7.37 2.98 -11.33
N GLU A 64 -7.69 3.08 -12.62
CA GLU A 64 -7.69 1.91 -13.49
C GLU A 64 -6.26 1.39 -13.70
N THR A 65 -5.28 2.28 -13.94
CA THR A 65 -3.85 1.90 -14.01
C THR A 65 -3.37 1.24 -12.71
N TRP A 66 -3.81 1.74 -11.55
CA TRP A 66 -3.49 1.15 -10.25
C TRP A 66 -4.05 -0.27 -10.13
N LYS A 67 -5.30 -0.49 -10.54
CA LYS A 67 -5.92 -1.83 -10.51
C LYS A 67 -5.22 -2.80 -11.46
N ASP A 68 -4.89 -2.34 -12.67
CA ASP A 68 -4.16 -3.15 -13.65
C ASP A 68 -2.79 -3.56 -13.11
N TRP A 69 -2.07 -2.63 -12.49
CA TRP A 69 -0.80 -2.92 -11.81
C TRP A 69 -0.99 -3.94 -10.68
N ASN A 70 -2.02 -3.76 -9.84
CA ASN A 70 -2.27 -4.64 -8.70
C ASN A 70 -2.64 -6.07 -9.12
N ASN A 71 -3.20 -6.25 -10.32
CA ASN A 71 -3.51 -7.55 -10.92
C ASN A 71 -2.38 -8.10 -11.81
N SER A 72 -1.25 -7.39 -11.92
CA SER A 72 -0.09 -7.84 -12.68
C SER A 72 0.77 -8.82 -11.86
N PRO A 73 1.67 -9.59 -12.50
CA PRO A 73 2.64 -10.42 -11.77
C PRO A 73 3.49 -9.65 -10.76
N GLU A 74 3.80 -8.37 -11.04
CA GLU A 74 4.51 -7.50 -10.09
C GLU A 74 3.61 -7.19 -8.88
N GLY A 75 2.33 -6.90 -9.10
CA GLY A 75 1.34 -6.72 -8.03
C GLY A 75 1.20 -7.97 -7.15
N GLU A 76 1.17 -9.16 -7.76
CA GLU A 76 1.12 -10.44 -7.04
C GLU A 76 2.39 -10.73 -6.23
N GLU A 77 3.57 -10.33 -6.72
CA GLU A 77 4.84 -10.47 -5.98
C GLU A 77 4.90 -9.51 -4.77
N TRP A 78 4.39 -8.29 -4.95
CA TRP A 78 4.42 -7.25 -3.93
C TRP A 78 3.31 -7.39 -2.89
N GLY A 79 2.17 -7.98 -3.24
CA GLY A 79 1.05 -8.21 -2.32
C GLY A 79 1.46 -8.90 -1.02
N PRO A 80 2.09 -10.09 -1.06
CA PRO A 80 2.61 -10.77 0.13
C PRO A 80 3.75 -10.02 0.82
N LYS A 81 4.64 -9.33 0.09
CA LYS A 81 5.70 -8.53 0.71
C LYS A 81 5.14 -7.38 1.56
N ILE A 82 4.01 -6.84 1.14
CA ILE A 82 3.27 -5.79 1.83
C ILE A 82 2.36 -6.38 2.91
N HIS A 83 1.87 -7.60 2.76
CA HIS A 83 1.00 -8.23 3.76
C HIS A 83 1.80 -8.87 4.92
N ASP A 84 2.92 -9.52 4.61
CA ASP A 84 3.67 -10.38 5.54
C ASP A 84 4.88 -9.65 6.17
N ASN A 85 5.48 -8.68 5.47
CA ASN A 85 6.57 -7.85 6.01
C ASN A 85 6.11 -6.42 6.37
N TRP A 86 4.80 -6.13 6.31
CA TRP A 86 4.23 -4.96 7.01
C TRP A 86 3.58 -5.42 8.28
#